data_AF-A0A0F9YF11-F1
#
_entry.id   AF-A0A0F9YF11-F1
#
_cell.length_a   1.000
_cell.length_b   1.000
_cell.length_c   1.000
_cell.angle_alpha   90.00
_cell.angle_beta   90.00
_cell.angle_gamma   90.00
#
_symmetry.space_group_name_H-M   'P 1'
#
loop_
_entity.id
_entity.type
_entity.pdbx_description
1 polymer ?
#
loop_
_entity_poly.entity_id
_entity_poly.type
_entity_poly.pdbx_seq_one_letter_code
_entity_poly.pdbx_strand_id
1 'polypeptide(L)'
;MTFFDKIKQKIWDYIYSFFLPTRKFLLKTGIIWHKKGRQKYHIGWLAPGKSLEALKLHLNAKWGFGNHFIAWIDEDQVLSWRKLMDFEEQYHLRIYKDGEICGHFEFTPESHPFKHMEERGEIDKREDFLKFLGDFVVQKKYISHLKLDPDAFDPKSEITIEEN
;
A
#
# COMPACT_ATOMS: atom_id res chain seq x y z
N MET A 1 -18.09 -12.30 1.53
CA MET A 1 -18.51 -11.25 2.50
C MET A 1 -19.75 -11.72 3.25
N THR A 2 -19.69 -11.69 4.58
CA THR A 2 -20.85 -11.90 5.44
C THR A 2 -21.76 -10.67 5.44
N PHE A 3 -22.96 -10.80 6.02
CA PHE A 3 -23.88 -9.67 6.19
C PHE A 3 -23.26 -8.53 7.02
N PHE A 4 -22.49 -8.87 8.05
CA PHE A 4 -21.80 -7.89 8.89
C PHE A 4 -20.67 -7.18 8.14
N ASP A 5 -19.95 -7.89 7.26
CA ASP A 5 -18.88 -7.29 6.45
C ASP A 5 -19.44 -6.25 5.49
N LYS A 6 -20.61 -6.50 4.91
CA LYS A 6 -21.31 -5.52 4.06
C LYS A 6 -21.69 -4.25 4.82
N ILE A 7 -22.10 -4.37 6.08
CA ILE A 7 -22.39 -3.21 6.93
C ILE A 7 -21.11 -2.42 7.22
N LYS A 8 -20.03 -3.12 7.59
CA LYS A 8 -18.72 -2.48 7.82
C LYS A 8 -18.23 -1.75 6.58
N GLN A 9 -18.33 -2.37 5.40
CA GLN A 9 -17.94 -1.76 4.12
C GLN A 9 -18.69 -0.44 3.88
N LYS A 10 -20.02 -0.42 4.06
CA LYS A 10 -20.80 0.81 3.88
C LYS A 10 -20.44 1.94 4.86
N ILE A 11 -20.10 1.59 6.11
CA ILE A 11 -19.59 2.56 7.08
C ILE A 11 -18.24 3.12 6.59
N TRP A 12 -17.37 2.26 6.08
CA TRP A 12 -16.10 2.67 5.51
C TRP A 12 -16.27 3.55 4.28
N ASP A 13 -17.15 3.23 3.33
CA ASP A 13 -17.41 4.05 2.14
C ASP A 13 -17.84 5.47 2.54
N TYR A 14 -18.66 5.58 3.58
CA TYR A 14 -19.02 6.87 4.17
C TYR A 14 -17.79 7.58 4.77
N ILE A 15 -16.99 6.88 5.59
CA ILE A 15 -15.77 7.45 6.19
C ILE A 15 -14.76 7.90 5.12
N TYR A 16 -14.56 7.11 4.06
CA TYR A 16 -13.67 7.38 2.94
C TYR A 16 -13.93 8.76 2.32
N SER A 17 -15.20 9.09 2.12
CA SER A 17 -15.62 10.37 1.52
C SER A 17 -15.17 11.61 2.32
N PHE A 18 -15.01 11.47 3.64
CA PHE A 18 -14.56 12.55 4.53
C PHE A 18 -13.07 12.45 4.89
N PHE A 19 -12.51 11.25 4.86
CA PHE A 19 -11.15 10.99 5.30
C PHE A 19 -10.11 11.63 4.38
N LEU A 20 -10.31 11.56 3.07
CA LEU A 20 -9.36 12.09 2.07
C LEU A 20 -9.12 13.61 2.18
N PRO A 21 -10.15 14.48 2.22
CA PRO A 21 -9.97 15.91 2.46
C PRO A 21 -9.33 16.20 3.82
N THR A 22 -9.75 15.48 4.86
CA THR A 22 -9.28 15.67 6.24
C THR A 22 -7.80 15.29 6.37
N ARG A 23 -7.37 14.16 5.81
CA ARG A 23 -5.97 13.72 5.78
C ARG A 23 -5.09 14.71 5.02
N LYS A 24 -5.52 15.19 3.85
CA LYS A 24 -4.78 16.23 3.09
C LYS A 24 -4.61 17.50 3.92
N PHE A 25 -5.65 17.93 4.62
CA PHE A 25 -5.60 19.09 5.51
C PHE A 25 -4.61 18.86 6.67
N LEU A 26 -4.74 17.73 7.38
CA LEU A 26 -3.90 17.41 8.56
C LEU A 26 -2.42 17.19 8.24
N LEU A 27 -2.11 16.63 7.05
CA LEU A 27 -0.73 16.53 6.56
C LEU A 27 -0.17 17.91 6.17
N LYS A 28 -0.96 18.74 5.48
CA LYS A 28 -0.55 20.10 5.07
C LYS A 28 -0.30 21.01 6.28
N THR A 29 -1.10 20.87 7.33
CA THR A 29 -0.95 21.64 8.58
C THR A 29 0.13 21.10 9.51
N GLY A 30 0.75 19.95 9.18
CA GLY A 30 1.77 19.31 10.01
C GLY A 30 1.24 18.77 11.34
N ILE A 31 -0.08 18.72 11.53
CA ILE A 31 -0.74 18.25 12.76
C ILE A 31 -0.53 16.73 12.94
N ILE A 32 -0.48 16.00 11.83
CA ILE A 32 -0.15 14.58 11.84
C ILE A 32 1.18 14.38 11.11
N TRP A 33 2.16 13.87 11.86
CA TRP A 33 3.45 13.46 11.33
C TRP A 33 3.73 12.04 11.81
N HIS A 34 3.77 11.09 10.88
CA HIS A 34 4.09 9.70 11.18
C HIS A 34 5.57 9.46 10.92
N LYS A 35 6.41 9.55 11.97
CA LYS A 35 7.84 9.22 11.94
C LYS A 35 8.06 7.70 12.07
N LYS A 36 7.28 6.90 11.38
CA LYS A 36 7.56 5.46 11.31
C LYS A 36 8.55 5.25 10.18
N GLY A 37 9.66 4.59 10.53
CA GLY A 37 10.73 4.30 9.59
C GLY A 37 10.31 3.24 8.58
N ARG A 38 11.30 2.60 7.96
CA ARG A 38 11.06 1.54 6.99
C ARG A 38 10.31 0.36 7.62
N GLN A 39 9.39 -0.22 6.87
CA GLN A 39 8.69 -1.42 7.30
C GLN A 39 9.65 -2.60 7.42
N LYS A 40 9.33 -3.52 8.34
CA LYS A 40 10.21 -4.62 8.77
C LYS A 40 10.52 -5.62 7.66
N TYR A 41 9.55 -5.90 6.79
CA TYR A 41 9.61 -7.01 5.84
C TYR A 41 10.22 -6.59 4.51
N HIS A 42 11.55 -6.58 4.48
CA HIS A 42 12.34 -6.27 3.29
C HIS A 42 12.22 -7.36 2.21
N ILE A 43 11.92 -6.97 0.98
CA ILE A 43 11.78 -7.86 -0.19
C ILE A 43 12.99 -7.75 -1.13
N GLY A 44 13.47 -6.54 -1.37
CA GLY A 44 14.59 -6.27 -2.27
C GLY A 44 14.68 -4.80 -2.66
N TRP A 45 15.29 -4.54 -3.81
CA TRP A 45 15.39 -3.22 -4.41
C TRP A 45 14.80 -3.22 -5.82
N LEU A 46 14.28 -2.08 -6.25
CA LEU A 46 13.83 -1.88 -7.62
C LEU A 46 14.99 -2.16 -8.59
N ALA A 47 14.74 -2.98 -9.61
CA ALA A 47 15.75 -3.37 -10.57
C ALA A 47 16.27 -2.15 -11.38
N PRO A 48 17.56 -2.11 -11.72
CA PRO A 48 18.13 -1.02 -12.50
C PRO A 48 17.39 -0.80 -13.83
N GLY A 49 17.11 0.47 -14.14
CA GLY A 49 16.42 0.86 -15.38
C GLY A 49 14.91 0.63 -15.38
N LYS A 50 14.32 0.09 -14.31
CA LYS A 50 12.85 0.05 -14.14
C LYS A 50 12.35 1.36 -13.53
N SER A 51 11.20 1.84 -13.99
CA SER A 51 10.53 3.01 -13.41
C SER A 51 9.37 2.61 -12.50
N LEU A 52 8.93 3.54 -11.64
CA LEU A 52 7.75 3.33 -10.80
C LEU A 52 6.49 3.16 -11.65
N GLU A 53 6.35 3.90 -12.74
CA GLU A 53 5.20 3.82 -13.65
C GLU A 53 5.10 2.43 -14.28
N ALA A 54 6.22 1.90 -14.77
CA ALA A 54 6.26 0.56 -15.34
C ALA A 54 5.93 -0.52 -14.29
N LEU A 55 6.40 -0.34 -13.05
CA LEU A 55 6.09 -1.26 -11.96
C LEU A 55 4.60 -1.21 -11.57
N LYS A 56 4.02 -0.01 -11.41
CA LYS A 56 2.59 0.18 -11.16
C LYS A 56 1.75 -0.51 -12.24
N LEU A 57 2.09 -0.27 -13.50
CA LEU A 57 1.37 -0.89 -14.63
C LEU A 57 1.44 -2.42 -14.56
N HIS A 58 2.61 -2.98 -14.28
CA HIS A 58 2.79 -4.43 -14.14
C HIS A 58 1.99 -5.00 -12.96
N LEU A 59 2.08 -4.37 -11.79
CA LEU A 59 1.39 -4.82 -10.57
C LEU A 59 -0.13 -4.71 -10.72
N ASN A 60 -0.64 -3.63 -11.31
CA ASN A 60 -2.07 -3.45 -11.53
C ASN A 60 -2.59 -4.44 -12.58
N ALA A 61 -1.98 -4.45 -13.76
CA ALA A 61 -2.49 -5.23 -14.88
C ALA A 61 -2.39 -6.74 -14.67
N LYS A 62 -1.34 -7.23 -13.98
CA LYS A 62 -1.15 -8.68 -13.80
C LYS A 62 -1.69 -9.23 -12.49
N TRP A 63 -1.72 -8.41 -11.44
CA TRP A 63 -1.97 -8.89 -10.08
C TRP A 63 -3.08 -8.14 -9.36
N GLY A 64 -3.66 -7.10 -9.98
CA GLY A 64 -4.75 -6.33 -9.39
C GLY A 64 -4.31 -5.54 -8.15
N PHE A 65 -3.05 -5.08 -8.11
CA PHE A 65 -2.66 -4.10 -7.10
C PHE A 65 -3.17 -2.71 -7.46
N GLY A 66 -3.38 -1.90 -6.44
CA GLY A 66 -3.68 -0.50 -6.59
C GLY A 66 -3.46 0.24 -5.28
N ASN A 67 -3.81 1.50 -5.29
CA ASN A 67 -3.58 2.40 -4.18
C ASN A 67 -4.57 2.14 -3.04
N HIS A 68 -4.12 2.50 -1.83
CA HIS A 68 -4.97 2.52 -0.65
C HIS A 68 -4.77 3.80 0.15
N PHE A 69 -5.81 4.63 0.15
CA PHE A 69 -5.73 6.01 0.61
C PHE A 69 -5.78 6.20 2.12
N ILE A 70 -5.99 5.14 2.91
CA ILE A 70 -6.06 5.23 4.38
C ILE A 70 -4.70 5.08 5.06
N ALA A 71 -3.72 4.46 4.39
CA ALA A 71 -2.41 4.23 4.99
C ALA A 71 -1.66 5.56 5.26
N TRP A 72 -0.96 5.65 6.40
CA TRP A 72 -0.01 6.72 6.68
C TRP A 72 1.12 6.71 5.63
N ILE A 73 1.70 7.89 5.34
CA ILE A 73 2.88 8.00 4.46
C ILE A 73 4.11 7.90 5.36
N ASP A 74 4.94 6.88 5.16
CA ASP A 74 6.22 6.79 5.86
C ASP A 74 7.24 7.81 5.31
N GLU A 75 8.28 8.06 6.09
CA GLU A 75 9.42 8.85 5.63
C GLU A 75 10.05 8.21 4.38
N ASP A 76 10.30 9.03 3.36
CA ASP A 76 10.85 8.63 2.05
C ASP A 76 10.02 7.60 1.26
N GLN A 77 8.79 7.31 1.66
CA GLN A 77 7.89 6.50 0.84
C GLN A 77 7.54 7.23 -0.47
N VAL A 78 7.66 6.51 -1.60
CA VAL A 78 7.29 6.99 -2.93
C VAL A 78 6.13 6.21 -3.55
N LEU A 79 5.84 4.99 -3.06
CA LEU A 79 4.70 4.18 -3.47
C LEU A 79 4.19 3.36 -2.28
N SER A 80 2.86 3.22 -2.17
CA SER A 80 2.19 2.32 -1.21
C SER A 80 0.95 1.75 -1.85
N TRP A 81 1.00 0.47 -2.20
CA TRP A 81 -0.01 -0.23 -2.98
C TRP A 81 -0.44 -1.49 -2.25
N ARG A 82 -1.72 -1.84 -2.37
CA ARG A 82 -2.27 -3.08 -1.83
C ARG A 82 -2.82 -3.97 -2.93
N LYS A 83 -2.89 -5.26 -2.61
CA LYS A 83 -3.74 -6.22 -3.31
C LYS A 83 -4.65 -6.88 -2.30
N LEU A 84 -5.96 -6.78 -2.52
CA LEU A 84 -6.94 -7.47 -1.70
C LEU A 84 -6.96 -8.96 -2.04
N MET A 85 -7.00 -9.80 -1.00
CA MET A 85 -7.35 -11.22 -1.14
C MET A 85 -8.84 -11.41 -0.94
N ASP A 86 -9.37 -10.76 0.09
CA ASP A 86 -10.79 -10.66 0.38
C ASP A 86 -11.03 -9.41 1.27
N PHE A 87 -12.16 -9.38 1.99
CA PHE A 87 -12.48 -8.30 2.92
C PHE A 87 -11.62 -8.27 4.16
N GLU A 88 -11.07 -9.41 4.57
CA GLU A 88 -10.34 -9.55 5.81
C GLU A 88 -8.84 -9.32 5.60
N GLU A 89 -8.29 -9.73 4.46
CA GLU A 89 -6.85 -9.82 4.26
C GLU A 89 -6.34 -9.14 2.97
N GLN A 90 -5.13 -8.59 3.06
CA GLN A 90 -4.46 -7.90 1.96
C GLN A 90 -2.95 -8.15 1.96
N TYR A 91 -2.36 -8.06 0.77
CA TYR A 91 -0.93 -7.83 0.61
C TYR A 91 -0.68 -6.34 0.54
N HIS A 92 0.25 -5.83 1.34
CA HIS A 92 0.69 -4.45 1.30
C HIS A 92 2.14 -4.35 0.81
N LEU A 93 2.39 -3.44 -0.13
CA LEU A 93 3.67 -3.19 -0.76
C LEU A 93 4.04 -1.71 -0.61
N ARG A 94 5.25 -1.43 -0.14
CA ARG A 94 5.80 -0.07 -0.06
C ARG A 94 7.14 0.02 -0.80
N ILE A 95 7.36 1.18 -1.41
CA ILE A 95 8.64 1.50 -2.08
C ILE A 95 9.13 2.84 -1.57
N TYR A 96 10.43 2.91 -1.29
CA TYR A 96 11.11 4.10 -0.77
C TYR A 96 11.92 4.81 -1.86
N LYS A 97 12.30 6.08 -1.64
CA LYS A 97 13.06 6.92 -2.60
C LYS A 97 14.34 6.26 -3.08
N ASP A 98 14.98 5.46 -2.24
CA ASP A 98 16.21 4.76 -2.56
C ASP A 98 16.00 3.46 -3.34
N GLY A 99 14.75 3.14 -3.68
CA GLY A 99 14.36 1.95 -4.41
C GLY A 99 14.18 0.71 -3.53
N GLU A 100 14.33 0.79 -2.20
CA GLU A 100 13.96 -0.35 -1.36
C GLU A 100 12.48 -0.68 -1.50
N ILE A 101 12.20 -1.97 -1.57
CA ILE A 101 10.86 -2.55 -1.62
C ILE A 101 10.64 -3.37 -0.34
N CYS A 102 9.61 -3.00 0.41
CA CYS A 102 9.11 -3.77 1.54
C CYS A 102 7.69 -4.25 1.28
N GLY A 103 7.29 -5.35 1.89
CA GLY A 103 5.92 -5.83 1.79
C GLY A 103 5.59 -6.94 2.76
N HIS A 104 4.33 -6.96 3.17
CA HIS A 104 3.81 -7.89 4.15
C HIS A 104 2.34 -8.22 3.86
N PHE A 105 1.88 -9.31 4.45
CA PHE A 105 0.48 -9.71 4.42
C PHE A 105 -0.16 -9.37 5.76
N GLU A 106 -1.35 -8.80 5.75
CA GLU A 106 -2.01 -8.28 6.96
C GLU A 106 -3.53 -8.28 6.84
N PHE A 107 -4.20 -8.03 7.96
CA PHE A 107 -5.61 -7.70 7.95
C PHE A 107 -5.85 -6.34 7.30
N THR A 108 -6.94 -6.23 6.56
CA THR A 108 -7.43 -4.96 6.06
C THR A 108 -7.83 -4.06 7.24
N PRO A 109 -7.60 -2.74 7.15
CA PRO A 109 -8.14 -1.82 8.13
C PRO A 109 -9.67 -1.80 8.11
N GLU A 110 -10.30 -2.17 6.99
CA GLU A 110 -11.75 -2.23 6.84
C GLU A 110 -12.41 -3.29 7.73
N SER A 111 -11.77 -4.46 7.85
CA SER A 111 -12.25 -5.55 8.70
C SER A 111 -11.84 -5.39 10.16
N HIS A 112 -10.61 -4.93 10.39
CA HIS A 112 -9.91 -4.97 11.67
C HIS A 112 -9.06 -3.70 11.92
N PRO A 113 -9.68 -2.52 12.07
CA PRO A 113 -8.97 -1.24 12.15
C PRO A 113 -7.96 -1.17 13.31
N PHE A 114 -8.33 -1.68 14.49
CA PHE A 114 -7.45 -1.66 15.65
C PHE A 114 -6.24 -2.57 15.49
N LYS A 115 -6.41 -3.77 14.90
CA LYS A 115 -5.30 -4.69 14.68
C LYS A 115 -4.33 -4.13 13.63
N HIS A 116 -4.87 -3.53 12.57
CA HIS A 116 -4.09 -2.89 11.52
C HIS A 116 -3.28 -1.70 12.07
N MET A 117 -3.86 -0.83 12.92
CA MET A 117 -3.11 0.26 13.56
C MET A 117 -1.98 -0.22 14.48
N GLU A 118 -2.17 -1.38 15.13
CA GLU A 118 -1.16 -1.99 16.00
C GLU A 118 -0.18 -2.92 15.26
N GLU A 119 -0.26 -3.02 13.92
CA GLU A 119 0.52 -3.96 13.09
C GLU A 119 0.43 -5.42 13.57
N ARG A 120 -0.70 -5.78 14.20
CA ARG A 120 -0.92 -7.14 14.71
C ARG A 120 -1.39 -8.05 13.59
N GLY A 121 -0.62 -9.08 13.32
CA GLY A 121 -0.93 -10.10 12.31
C GLY A 121 -0.21 -9.91 10.99
N GLU A 122 0.80 -9.03 10.92
CA GLU A 122 1.67 -8.95 9.75
C GLU A 122 2.48 -10.23 9.58
N ILE A 123 2.43 -10.81 8.39
CA ILE A 123 3.10 -12.06 8.01
C ILE A 123 4.07 -11.76 6.87
N ASP A 124 5.29 -12.28 7.00
CA ASP A 124 6.26 -12.30 5.90
C ASP A 124 5.77 -13.28 4.81
N LYS A 125 5.45 -12.72 3.64
CA LYS A 125 5.06 -13.46 2.43
C LYS A 125 6.02 -13.17 1.28
N ARG A 126 7.32 -13.07 1.57
CA ARG A 126 8.34 -12.70 0.59
C ARG A 126 8.26 -13.46 -0.73
N GLU A 127 8.01 -14.77 -0.70
CA GLU A 127 7.91 -15.58 -1.94
C GLU A 127 6.79 -15.10 -2.87
N ASP A 128 5.63 -14.75 -2.30
CA ASP A 128 4.51 -14.19 -3.07
C ASP A 128 4.90 -12.84 -3.67
N PHE A 129 5.56 -11.98 -2.89
CA PHE A 129 6.04 -10.68 -3.39
C PHE A 129 7.07 -10.83 -4.50
N LEU A 130 8.02 -11.77 -4.39
CA LEU A 130 8.97 -12.05 -5.46
C LEU A 130 8.25 -12.51 -6.74
N LYS A 131 7.19 -13.31 -6.62
CA LYS A 131 6.35 -13.70 -7.75
C LYS A 131 5.60 -12.51 -8.35
N PHE A 132 5.05 -11.63 -7.52
CA PHE A 132 4.34 -10.43 -7.99
C PHE A 132 5.29 -9.48 -8.73
N LEU A 133 6.47 -9.23 -8.17
CA LEU A 133 7.44 -8.28 -8.68
C LEU A 133 8.22 -8.81 -9.89
N GLY A 134 8.53 -10.11 -9.94
CA GLY A 134 9.26 -10.71 -11.06
C GLY A 134 10.61 -10.04 -11.31
N ASP A 135 10.83 -9.56 -12.55
CA ASP A 135 12.06 -8.90 -12.96
C ASP A 135 12.20 -7.44 -12.48
N PHE A 136 11.21 -6.92 -11.77
CA PHE A 136 11.27 -5.58 -11.18
C PHE A 136 12.03 -5.53 -9.86
N VAL A 137 12.38 -6.67 -9.27
CA VAL A 137 13.10 -6.72 -7.99
C VAL A 137 14.46 -7.38 -8.14
N VAL A 138 15.47 -6.79 -7.51
CA VAL A 138 16.80 -7.37 -7.33
C VAL A 138 17.09 -7.54 -5.85
N GLN A 139 17.79 -8.62 -5.52
CA GLN A 139 18.15 -8.94 -4.13
C GLN A 139 19.44 -8.25 -3.69
N LYS A 140 20.26 -7.81 -4.65
CA LYS A 140 21.44 -6.99 -4.37
C LYS A 140 20.99 -5.54 -4.21
N LYS A 141 21.49 -4.90 -3.16
CA LYS A 141 21.25 -3.48 -2.91
C LYS A 141 21.57 -2.63 -4.14
N TYR A 142 20.57 -1.91 -4.61
CA TYR A 142 20.68 -0.95 -5.70
C TYR A 142 19.97 0.33 -5.28
N ILE A 143 20.73 1.41 -5.13
CA ILE A 143 20.21 2.70 -4.73
C ILE A 143 19.67 3.42 -5.96
N SER A 144 18.36 3.63 -5.97
CA SER A 144 17.67 4.49 -6.93
C SER A 144 17.51 5.90 -6.36
N HIS A 145 17.08 6.84 -7.19
CA HIS A 145 16.73 8.20 -6.78
C HIS A 145 15.30 8.50 -7.23
N LEU A 146 14.37 7.67 -6.76
CA LEU A 146 12.97 7.73 -7.12
C LEU A 146 12.35 9.02 -6.57
N LYS A 147 11.53 9.65 -7.40
CA LYS A 147 10.71 10.77 -6.99
C LYS A 147 9.35 10.23 -6.55
N LEU A 148 8.71 10.94 -5.62
CA LEU A 148 7.32 10.69 -5.32
C LEU A 148 6.53 10.86 -6.62
N ASP A 149 5.77 9.83 -6.96
CA ASP A 149 4.90 9.87 -8.13
C ASP A 149 3.83 10.96 -7.91
N PRO A 150 3.69 11.96 -8.80
CA PRO A 150 2.68 13.01 -8.65
C PRO A 150 1.26 12.44 -8.63
N ASP A 151 1.06 11.27 -9.25
CA ASP A 151 -0.19 10.52 -9.29
C ASP A 151 -0.21 9.38 -8.24
N ALA A 152 0.70 9.39 -7.26
CA ALA A 152 0.69 8.48 -6.11
C ALA A 152 -0.61 8.53 -5.31
N PHE A 153 -1.48 9.50 -5.59
CA PHE A 153 -2.79 9.70 -4.98
C PHE A 153 -3.91 9.82 -6.01
N ASP A 154 -3.75 9.28 -7.22
CA ASP A 154 -4.84 9.24 -8.21
C ASP A 154 -5.98 8.35 -7.70
N PRO A 155 -7.18 8.90 -7.41
CA PRO A 155 -8.32 8.13 -6.92
C PRO A 155 -8.72 6.98 -7.86
N LYS A 156 -8.39 7.06 -9.16
CA LYS A 156 -8.68 5.99 -10.13
C LYS A 156 -7.84 4.73 -9.90
N SER A 157 -6.75 4.85 -9.16
CA SER A 157 -5.92 3.72 -8.76
C SER A 157 -6.39 3.09 -7.45
N GLU A 158 -7.39 3.68 -6.77
CA GLU A 158 -7.95 3.10 -5.55
C GLU A 158 -8.55 1.73 -5.83
N ILE A 159 -8.23 0.76 -4.97
CA ILE A 159 -8.94 -0.51 -4.95
C ILE A 159 -9.71 -0.61 -3.66
N THR A 160 -11.03 -0.63 -3.79
CA THR A 160 -11.97 -1.03 -2.75
C THR A 160 -12.56 -2.38 -3.13
N ILE A 161 -13.28 -2.99 -2.19
CA ILE A 161 -14.07 -4.19 -2.50
C ILE A 161 -15.32 -3.69 -3.18
N GLU A 162 -15.33 -3.72 -4.51
CA GLU A 162 -16.53 -3.43 -5.26
C GLU A 162 -17.65 -4.40 -4.84
N GLU A 163 -18.83 -3.84 -4.55
CA GLU A 163 -20.06 -4.61 -4.40
C GLU A 163 -20.36 -5.27 -5.76
N ASN A 164 -20.01 -6.54 -5.92
CA ASN A 164 -20.66 -7.40 -6.93
C ASN A 164 -22.15 -7.54 -6.61
#